data_AF-B7P884-F1
#
_entry.id   AF-B7P884-F1
#
_cell.length_a   1.000
_cell.length_b   1.000
_cell.length_c   1.000
_cell.angle_alpha   90.00
_cell.angle_beta   90.00
_cell.angle_gamma   90.00
#
_symmetry.space_group_name_H-M   'P 1'
#
loop_
_entity.id
_entity.type
_entity.pdbx_description
1 polymer ?
#
loop_
_entity_poly.entity_id
_entity_poly.type
_entity_poly.pdbx_seq_one_letter_code
_entity_poly.pdbx_strand_id
1 'polypeptide(L)'
;MYIFSFHFLHSKVLTTLAASEGYDVNNLEYFQAVGGNSSLLVYVAYLDCSHQQQCLVFRNNYISDEACTLILPVSGLRKNATCCDFIFDLLCGTKQKFYTYDDSCPD
;
A
#
# COMPACT_ATOMS: atom_id res chain seq x y z
N MET A 1 -8.06 1.03 16.33
CA MET A 1 -9.32 0.28 16.10
C MET A 1 -10.09 0.99 15.00
N TYR A 2 -10.00 0.46 13.78
CA TYR A 2 -11.03 0.59 12.75
C TYR A 2 -11.11 -0.78 12.09
N ILE A 3 -12.26 -1.43 12.24
CA ILE A 3 -12.61 -2.65 11.52
C ILE A 3 -13.20 -2.16 10.20
N PHE A 4 -12.45 -2.26 9.12
CA PHE A 4 -13.02 -2.11 7.78
C PHE A 4 -13.49 -3.48 7.32
N SER A 5 -14.79 -3.74 7.50
CA SER A 5 -15.47 -4.86 6.85
C SER A 5 -15.80 -4.43 5.42
N PHE A 6 -15.03 -4.89 4.44
CA PHE A 6 -15.42 -4.76 3.04
C PHE A 6 -16.30 -5.96 2.67
N HIS A 7 -17.61 -5.79 2.71
CA HIS A 7 -18.53 -6.67 1.99
C HIS A 7 -18.21 -6.53 0.50
N PHE A 8 -17.88 -7.64 -0.15
CA PHE A 8 -17.40 -7.79 -1.53
C PHE A 8 -18.03 -6.81 -2.54
N LEU A 9 -17.34 -5.69 -2.78
CA LEU A 9 -17.59 -4.78 -3.88
C LEU A 9 -16.30 -4.68 -4.69
N HIS A 10 -16.23 -5.39 -5.82
CA HIS A 10 -15.20 -5.14 -6.81
C HIS A 10 -15.36 -3.70 -7.30
N SER A 11 -14.47 -2.82 -6.85
CA SER A 11 -14.45 -1.42 -7.24
C SER A 11 -13.38 -1.25 -8.31
N LYS A 12 -13.75 -0.70 -9.47
CA LYS A 12 -12.76 -0.30 -10.47
C LYS A 12 -12.12 1.01 -10.01
N VAL A 13 -10.80 1.06 -10.01
CA VAL A 13 -10.03 2.24 -9.61
C VAL A 13 -9.15 2.65 -10.78
N LEU A 14 -9.12 3.95 -11.08
CA LEU A 14 -8.14 4.56 -11.97
C LEU A 14 -6.95 5.01 -11.14
N THR A 15 -5.78 4.59 -11.57
CA THR A 15 -4.50 4.97 -10.97
C THR A 15 -3.82 5.98 -11.89
N THR A 16 -3.35 7.10 -11.33
CA THR A 16 -2.47 8.06 -12.01
C THR A 16 -1.19 8.25 -11.22
N LEU A 17 -0.04 8.14 -11.90
CA LEU A 17 1.28 8.33 -11.30
C LEU A 17 1.78 9.75 -11.53
N ALA A 18 2.47 10.32 -10.54
CA ALA A 18 3.11 11.62 -10.64
C ALA A 18 4.40 11.69 -9.82
N ALA A 19 5.24 12.68 -10.11
CA ALA A 19 6.41 13.01 -9.31
C ALA A 19 6.08 14.12 -8.31
N SER A 20 6.55 13.99 -7.07
CA SER A 20 6.53 15.08 -6.09
C SER A 20 7.67 16.07 -6.35
N GLU A 21 7.60 17.24 -5.71
CA GLU A 21 8.70 18.20 -5.74
C GLU A 21 10.04 17.55 -5.35
N GLY A 22 11.09 17.82 -6.13
CA GLY A 22 12.43 17.28 -5.92
C GLY A 22 12.66 15.85 -6.43
N TYR A 23 11.66 15.20 -7.03
CA TYR A 23 11.80 13.87 -7.63
C TYR A 23 11.71 13.94 -9.16
N ASP A 24 12.61 13.24 -9.84
CA ASP A 24 12.56 13.03 -11.31
C ASP A 24 11.79 11.76 -11.69
N VAL A 25 11.32 11.00 -10.70
CA VAL A 25 10.60 9.74 -10.86
C VAL A 25 9.23 9.83 -10.20
N ASN A 26 8.26 9.11 -10.77
CA ASN A 26 6.91 9.09 -10.21
C ASN A 26 6.87 8.32 -8.89
N ASN A 27 6.80 9.05 -7.78
CA ASN A 27 6.73 8.53 -6.42
C ASN A 27 5.38 8.81 -5.74
N LEU A 28 4.41 9.35 -6.48
CA LEU A 28 3.03 9.57 -6.05
C LEU A 28 2.07 8.69 -6.83
N GLU A 29 1.04 8.22 -6.15
CA GLU A 29 -0.06 7.49 -6.77
C GLU A 29 -1.41 8.06 -6.35
N TYR A 30 -2.21 8.47 -7.33
CA TYR A 30 -3.58 8.94 -7.16
C TYR A 30 -4.56 7.83 -7.55
N PHE A 31 -5.34 7.37 -6.58
CA PHE A 31 -6.45 6.45 -6.79
C PHE A 31 -7.76 7.21 -6.93
N GLN A 32 -8.53 6.92 -7.97
CA GLN A 32 -9.88 7.45 -8.14
C GLN A 32 -10.85 6.30 -8.43
N ALA A 33 -11.89 6.15 -7.61
CA ALA A 33 -12.94 5.18 -7.88
C ALA A 33 -13.70 5.55 -9.15
N VAL A 34 -13.88 4.60 -10.07
CA VAL A 34 -14.66 4.80 -11.30
C VAL A 34 -16.11 5.08 -10.93
N GLY A 35 -16.66 6.17 -11.45
CA GLY A 35 -18.00 6.65 -11.10
C GLY A 35 -18.06 7.46 -9.80
N GLY A 36 -16.91 7.65 -9.13
CA GLY A 36 -16.77 8.53 -7.96
C GLY A 36 -16.01 9.82 -8.28
N ASN A 37 -16.25 10.84 -7.46
CA ASN A 37 -15.59 12.15 -7.56
C ASN A 37 -14.44 12.32 -6.55
N SER A 38 -14.22 11.33 -5.68
CA SER A 38 -13.16 11.38 -4.67
C SER A 38 -11.89 10.74 -5.20
N SER A 39 -10.75 11.35 -4.91
CA SER A 39 -9.43 10.79 -5.14
C SER A 39 -8.67 10.61 -3.83
N LEU A 40 -7.74 9.66 -3.82
CA LEU A 40 -6.87 9.34 -2.71
C LEU A 40 -5.42 9.42 -3.20
N LEU A 41 -4.60 10.22 -2.53
CA LEU A 41 -3.17 10.31 -2.80
C LEU A 41 -2.40 9.46 -1.79
N VAL A 42 -1.49 8.63 -2.29
CA VAL A 42 -0.49 7.92 -1.49
C VAL A 42 0.92 8.16 -2.04
N TYR A 43 1.92 7.99 -1.19
CA TYR A 43 3.33 8.11 -1.56
C TYR A 43 3.94 6.72 -1.70
N VAL A 44 4.50 6.41 -2.86
CA VAL A 44 5.30 5.21 -3.11
C VAL A 44 6.65 5.40 -2.39
N ALA A 45 6.78 4.82 -1.20
CA ALA A 45 7.98 4.99 -0.40
C ALA A 45 9.07 3.98 -0.73
N TYR A 46 8.68 2.76 -1.13
CA TYR A 46 9.61 1.72 -1.55
C TYR A 46 8.91 0.71 -2.44
N LEU A 47 9.58 0.29 -3.49
CA LEU A 47 9.14 -0.74 -4.42
C LEU A 47 10.30 -1.70 -4.65
N ASP A 48 10.10 -2.97 -4.34
CA ASP A 48 11.04 -4.04 -4.72
C ASP A 48 10.53 -4.69 -6.00
N CYS A 49 11.24 -4.47 -7.10
CA CYS A 49 10.91 -5.06 -8.40
C CYS A 49 11.63 -6.39 -8.66
N SER A 50 12.34 -6.95 -7.67
CA SER A 50 13.03 -8.22 -7.85
C SER A 50 12.04 -9.35 -8.11
N HIS A 51 12.43 -10.32 -8.93
CA HIS A 51 11.57 -11.44 -9.31
C HIS A 51 11.20 -12.37 -8.15
N GLN A 52 11.83 -12.23 -6.98
CA GLN A 52 11.68 -13.15 -5.86
C GLN A 52 10.96 -12.53 -4.64
N GLN A 53 10.96 -11.20 -4.52
CA GLN A 53 10.38 -10.48 -3.39
C GLN A 53 9.72 -9.19 -3.87
N GLN A 54 8.69 -9.32 -4.71
CA GLN A 54 7.91 -8.17 -5.13
C GLN A 54 7.15 -7.60 -3.92
N CYS A 55 7.31 -6.31 -3.66
CA CYS A 55 6.56 -5.64 -2.62
C CYS A 55 6.46 -4.15 -2.90
N LEU A 56 5.50 -3.52 -2.24
CA LEU A 56 5.27 -2.09 -2.32
C LEU A 56 4.90 -1.55 -0.94
N VAL A 57 5.58 -0.48 -0.53
CA VAL A 57 5.27 0.27 0.70
C VAL A 57 4.71 1.63 0.29
N PHE A 58 3.47 1.88 0.67
CA PHE A 58 2.86 3.20 0.59
C PHE A 58 2.91 3.90 1.95
N ARG A 59 3.14 5.22 1.92
CA ARG A 59 2.80 6.10 3.05
C ARG A 59 1.47 6.80 2.81
N ASN A 60 0.60 6.72 3.81
CA ASN A 60 -0.75 7.24 3.83
C ASN A 60 -0.81 8.52 4.68
N ASN A 61 -0.03 9.53 4.31
CA ASN A 61 0.14 10.76 5.09
C ASN A 61 -1.17 11.53 5.33
N TYR A 62 -2.23 11.27 4.55
CA TYR A 62 -3.57 11.81 4.79
C TYR A 62 -4.20 11.30 6.11
N ILE A 63 -3.69 10.23 6.69
CA ILE A 63 -4.10 9.68 8.00
C ILE A 63 -3.14 10.17 9.09
N SER A 64 -1.84 9.85 8.94
CA SER A 64 -0.76 10.29 9.82
C SER A 64 0.60 10.00 9.16
N ASP A 65 1.67 10.60 9.68
CA ASP A 65 3.03 10.35 9.17
C ASP A 65 3.51 8.90 9.40
N GLU A 66 2.90 8.18 10.35
CA GLU A 66 3.22 6.78 10.66
C GLU A 66 2.28 5.78 9.95
N ALA A 67 1.26 6.26 9.22
CA ALA A 67 0.30 5.41 8.56
C ALA A 67 0.86 4.88 7.24
N CYS A 68 0.91 3.55 7.08
CA CYS A 68 1.47 2.91 5.90
C CYS A 68 0.69 1.66 5.48
N THR A 69 0.84 1.31 4.21
CA THR A 69 0.31 0.07 3.62
C THR A 69 1.47 -0.72 3.03
N LEU A 70 1.55 -2.01 3.36
CA LEU A 70 2.47 -2.95 2.75
C LEU A 70 1.67 -3.89 1.84
N ILE A 71 2.04 -3.94 0.57
CA ILE A 71 1.48 -4.86 -0.42
C ILE A 71 2.53 -5.91 -0.74
N LEU A 72 2.10 -7.16 -0.70
CA LEU A 72 2.90 -8.36 -0.97
C LEU A 72 2.11 -9.31 -1.88
N PRO A 73 2.76 -10.13 -2.72
CA PRO A 73 2.11 -11.26 -3.35
C PRO A 73 1.64 -12.26 -2.27
N VAL A 74 0.61 -13.05 -2.59
CA VAL A 74 0.08 -14.08 -1.69
C VAL A 74 1.19 -15.02 -1.19
N SER A 75 2.14 -15.36 -2.06
CA SER A 75 3.30 -16.20 -1.73
C SER A 75 4.27 -15.58 -0.70
N GLY A 76 4.21 -14.25 -0.50
CA GLY A 76 5.00 -13.49 0.46
C GLY A 76 4.28 -13.23 1.79
N LEU A 77 2.98 -13.54 1.88
CA LEU A 77 2.20 -13.34 3.11
C LEU A 77 2.77 -14.19 4.26
N ARG A 78 2.83 -13.59 5.46
CA ARG A 78 3.26 -14.23 6.72
C ARG A 78 4.69 -14.79 6.72
N LYS A 79 5.51 -14.46 5.71
CA LYS A 79 6.95 -14.76 5.72
C LYS A 79 7.67 -13.58 6.36
N ASN A 80 8.35 -13.84 7.47
CA ASN A 80 9.13 -12.82 8.15
C ASN A 80 10.46 -12.58 7.42
N ALA A 81 10.88 -11.32 7.37
CA ALA A 81 12.17 -10.81 6.88
C ALA A 81 12.26 -10.57 5.36
N THR A 82 11.35 -9.74 4.84
CA THR A 82 11.58 -9.04 3.56
C THR A 82 12.24 -7.67 3.81
N CYS A 83 12.96 -7.12 2.83
CA CYS A 83 13.43 -5.73 2.86
C CYS A 83 12.28 -4.74 3.16
N CYS A 84 11.08 -5.09 2.71
CA CYS A 84 9.87 -4.29 2.80
C CYS A 84 9.34 -4.21 4.23
N ASP A 85 9.49 -5.28 5.02
CA ASP A 85 9.18 -5.24 6.45
C ASP A 85 10.09 -4.27 7.19
N PHE A 86 11.39 -4.31 6.89
CA PHE A 86 12.36 -3.39 7.47
C PHE A 86 12.06 -1.94 7.07
N ILE A 87 11.81 -1.67 5.78
CA ILE A 87 11.48 -0.32 5.32
C ILE A 87 10.15 0.16 5.91
N PHE A 88 9.14 -0.70 6.02
CA PHE A 88 7.89 -0.38 6.70
C PHE A 88 8.15 0.03 8.14
N ASP A 89 8.90 -0.78 8.91
CA ASP A 89 9.16 -0.49 10.31
C ASP A 89 9.98 0.79 10.49
N LEU A 90 10.93 1.06 9.58
CA LEU A 90 11.74 2.26 9.56
C LEU A 90 10.90 3.53 9.33
N LEU A 91 9.93 3.48 8.40
CA LEU A 91 9.16 4.65 7.98
C LEU A 91 7.88 4.86 8.81
N CYS A 92 7.31 3.77 9.33
CA CYS A 92 5.94 3.71 9.86
C CYS A 92 5.92 3.28 11.34
N GLY A 93 7.08 2.90 11.87
CA GLY A 93 7.24 2.38 13.22
C GLY A 93 6.91 0.90 13.36
N THR A 94 7.26 0.34 14.51
CA THR A 94 7.13 -1.10 14.80
C THR A 94 5.81 -1.44 15.51
N LYS A 95 4.77 -0.64 15.31
CA LYS A 95 3.45 -0.89 15.91
C LYS A 95 2.81 -2.13 15.28
N GLN A 96 1.77 -2.66 15.93
CA GLN A 96 1.04 -3.82 15.41
C GLN A 96 0.55 -3.56 13.98
N LYS A 97 0.96 -4.42 13.04
CA LYS A 97 0.46 -4.45 11.67
C LYS A 97 -0.89 -5.19 11.64
N PHE A 98 -1.86 -4.65 10.92
CA PHE A 98 -3.17 -5.27 10.73
C PHE A 98 -3.24 -5.87 9.32
N TYR A 99 -3.50 -7.17 9.22
CA TYR A 99 -3.66 -7.85 7.93
C TYR A 99 -5.07 -7.59 7.38
N THR A 100 -5.14 -7.09 6.15
CA THR A 100 -6.41 -6.84 5.44
C THR A 100 -6.78 -7.96 4.47
N TYR A 101 -5.87 -8.90 4.22
CA TYR A 101 -6.12 -10.11 3.43
C TYR A 101 -6.48 -11.29 4.34
N ASP A 102 -7.46 -12.07 3.91
CA ASP A 102 -7.78 -13.39 4.44
C ASP A 102 -8.13 -14.36 3.30
N ASP A 103 -8.24 -15.65 3.61
CA ASP A 103 -8.51 -16.71 2.63
C ASP A 103 -9.91 -16.62 2.00
N SER A 104 -10.76 -15.68 2.44
CA SER A 104 -12.05 -15.40 1.80
C SER A 104 -11.93 -14.43 0.61
N CYS A 105 -10.79 -13.76 0.45
CA CYS A 105 -10.51 -12.91 -0.70
C CYS A 105 -10.28 -13.77 -1.95
N PRO A 106 -11.14 -13.68 -2.98
CA PRO A 106 -10.97 -14.45 -4.22
C PRO A 106 -9.74 -13.98 -5.00
N ASP A 107 -9.15 -14.91 -5.76
CA ASP A 107 -8.07 -14.64 -6.72
C ASP A 107 -8.55 -13.79 -7.92
#